data_AF-A0A7R6PEA0-F1
#
_entry.id   AF-A0A7R6PEA0-F1
#
_cell.length_a   1.000
_cell.length_b   1.000
_cell.length_c   1.000
_cell.angle_alpha   90.00
_cell.angle_beta   90.00
_cell.angle_gamma   90.00
#
_symmetry.space_group_name_H-M   'P 1'
#
loop_
_entity.id
_entity.type
_entity.pdbx_description
1 polymer ?
#
loop_
_entity_poly.entity_id
_entity_poly.type
_entity_poly.pdbx_seq_one_letter_code
_entity_poly.pdbx_strand_id
1 'polypeptide(L)'
;MNDGTVKVGDWISVGPNRINAYVFHVWSPTEVAAGYHQNNFKAIKDDFIWDGEQWKFKYDTPCGSYLRGADEAIVKNGPFHNSHHI
;
A
#
# COMPACT_ATOMS: atom_id res chain seq x y z
N MET A 1 3.74 21.08 11.13
CA MET A 1 4.11 19.65 11.11
C MET A 1 2.97 18.95 10.41
N ASN A 2 3.22 18.25 9.30
CA ASN A 2 2.15 17.47 8.68
C ASN A 2 1.80 16.36 9.66
N ASP A 3 0.64 16.48 10.31
CA ASP A 3 0.02 15.46 11.14
C ASP A 3 -0.50 14.31 10.25
N GLY A 4 0.35 13.90 9.28
CA GLY A 4 0.03 13.11 8.10
C GLY A 4 -0.18 11.65 8.45
N THR A 5 -1.15 11.38 9.31
CA THR A 5 -1.64 10.05 9.60
C THR A 5 -2.22 9.46 8.31
N VAL A 6 -1.67 8.33 7.90
CA VAL A 6 -2.16 7.54 6.77
C VAL A 6 -3.63 7.18 7.01
N LYS A 7 -4.47 7.34 5.99
CA LYS A 7 -5.89 6.94 6.02
C LYS A 7 -6.22 5.93 4.94
N VAL A 8 -7.37 5.27 5.09
CA VAL A 8 -7.94 4.43 4.02
C VAL A 8 -8.12 5.26 2.76
N GLY A 9 -7.68 4.72 1.63
CA GLY A 9 -7.68 5.41 0.33
C GLY A 9 -6.37 6.09 -0.05
N ASP A 10 -5.43 6.22 0.88
CA ASP A 10 -4.11 6.76 0.57
C ASP A 10 -3.21 5.72 -0.11
N TRP A 11 -2.19 6.23 -0.79
CA TRP A 11 -1.07 5.43 -1.28
C TRP A 11 0.15 5.63 -0.37
N ILE A 12 0.78 4.53 0.01
CA ILE A 12 2.03 4.52 0.78
C ILE A 12 3.16 3.91 -0.04
N SER A 13 4.41 4.23 0.32
CA SER A 13 5.60 3.57 -0.22
C SER A 13 6.18 2.60 0.80
N VAL A 14 6.35 1.35 0.38
CA VAL A 14 6.84 0.24 1.22
C VAL A 14 8.26 -0.14 0.84
N GLY A 15 9.12 -0.22 1.86
CA GLY A 15 10.49 -0.70 1.78
C GLY A 15 11.42 0.16 0.94
N PRO A 16 12.69 -0.27 0.80
CA PRO A 16 13.72 0.50 0.11
C PRO A 16 13.44 0.68 -1.38
N ASN A 17 12.70 -0.25 -1.98
CA ASN A 17 12.31 -0.21 -3.39
C ASN A 17 11.11 0.71 -3.66
N ARG A 18 10.56 1.38 -2.64
CA ARG A 18 9.41 2.30 -2.71
C ARG A 18 8.22 1.69 -3.46
N ILE A 19 7.85 0.47 -3.07
CA ILE A 19 6.69 -0.22 -3.65
C ILE A 19 5.44 0.58 -3.28
N ASN A 20 4.68 1.03 -4.27
CA ASN A 20 3.42 1.72 -4.01
C ASN A 20 2.36 0.72 -3.58
N ALA A 21 1.73 0.97 -2.43
CA ALA A 21 0.65 0.16 -1.89
C ALA A 21 -0.56 1.03 -1.53
N TYR A 22 -1.76 0.57 -1.88
CA TYR A 22 -3.02 1.26 -1.60
C TYR A 22 -3.60 0.80 -0.27
N VAL A 23 -3.94 1.75 0.61
CA VAL A 23 -4.40 1.46 1.97
C VAL A 23 -5.89 1.11 1.95
N PHE A 24 -6.18 -0.15 2.26
CA PHE A 24 -7.55 -0.66 2.40
C PHE A 24 -8.05 -0.60 3.84
N HIS A 25 -7.13 -0.67 4.81
CA HIS A 25 -7.47 -0.65 6.23
C HIS A 25 -6.34 -0.05 7.06
N VAL A 26 -6.68 0.68 8.12
CA VAL A 26 -5.74 1.23 9.10
C VAL A 26 -6.04 0.56 10.44
N TRP A 27 -5.12 -0.27 10.93
CA TRP A 27 -5.24 -0.94 12.23
C TRP A 27 -4.81 0.00 13.37
N SER A 28 -3.74 0.76 13.14
CA SER A 28 -3.18 1.75 14.06
C SER A 28 -2.38 2.80 13.28
N PRO A 29 -1.91 3.90 13.91
CA PRO A 29 -1.07 4.90 13.22
C PRO A 29 0.21 4.33 12.60
N THR A 30 0.67 3.18 13.09
CA THR A 30 1.88 2.50 12.61
C THR A 30 1.58 1.17 11.95
N GLU A 31 0.32 0.81 11.69
CA GLU A 31 -0.03 -0.49 11.12
C GLU A 31 -1.23 -0.40 10.17
N VAL A 32 -1.05 -0.89 8.95
CA VAL A 32 -2.05 -0.79 7.88
C VAL A 32 -2.12 -2.08 7.07
N ALA A 33 -3.30 -2.39 6.54
CA ALA A 33 -3.44 -3.39 5.48
C ALA A 33 -3.52 -2.67 4.14
N ALA A 34 -2.55 -2.93 3.27
CA ALA A 34 -2.47 -2.30 1.95
C ALA A 34 -2.25 -3.34 0.85
N GLY A 35 -2.61 -3.00 -0.38
CA GLY A 35 -2.40 -3.88 -1.52
C GLY A 35 -1.47 -3.29 -2.56
N TYR A 36 -0.67 -4.16 -3.19
CA TYR A 36 0.38 -3.80 -4.13
C TYR A 36 0.53 -4.83 -5.24
N HIS A 37 1.23 -4.43 -6.31
CA HIS A 37 1.60 -5.33 -7.41
C HIS A 37 2.91 -6.06 -7.14
N GLN A 38 2.82 -7.38 -7.03
CA GLN A 38 3.98 -8.24 -7.07
C GLN A 38 4.28 -8.66 -8.52
N ASN A 39 5.53 -8.46 -8.93
CA ASN A 39 6.06 -8.85 -10.24
C ASN A 39 5.22 -8.36 -11.43
N ASN A 40 4.60 -7.18 -11.32
CA ASN A 40 3.72 -6.57 -12.33
C ASN A 40 2.54 -7.43 -12.79
N PHE A 41 2.21 -8.49 -12.05
CA PHE A 41 1.25 -9.49 -12.50
C PHE A 41 0.18 -9.80 -11.46
N LYS A 42 0.50 -9.71 -10.17
CA LYS A 42 -0.38 -10.15 -9.09
C LYS A 42 -0.65 -9.02 -8.11
N ALA A 43 -1.91 -8.65 -7.97
CA ALA A 43 -2.36 -7.78 -6.90
C ALA A 43 -2.56 -8.62 -5.62
N ILE A 44 -1.84 -8.24 -4.56
CA ILE A 44 -1.90 -8.92 -3.28
C ILE A 44 -2.08 -7.91 -2.15
N LYS A 45 -2.68 -8.36 -1.06
CA LYS A 45 -2.87 -7.60 0.18
C LYS A 45 -2.01 -8.19 1.28
N ASP A 46 -1.29 -7.32 1.97
CA ASP A 46 -0.46 -7.64 3.13
C ASP A 46 -0.61 -6.55 4.20
N ASP A 47 -0.19 -6.90 5.42
CA ASP A 47 -0.07 -5.95 6.51
C ASP A 47 1.33 -5.35 6.55
N PHE A 48 1.37 -4.03 6.76
CA PHE A 48 2.58 -3.24 6.84
C PHE A 48 2.66 -2.53 8.17
N ILE A 49 3.88 -2.42 8.70
CA ILE A 49 4.20 -1.72 9.93
C ILE A 49 5.15 -0.55 9.62
N TRP A 50 4.91 0.60 10.25
CA TRP A 50 5.81 1.75 10.20
C TRP A 50 6.90 1.57 11.25
N ASP A 51 8.17 1.57 10.83
CA ASP A 51 9.30 1.39 11.75
C ASP A 51 9.90 2.70 12.29
N GLY A 52 9.30 3.84 11.95
CA GLY A 52 9.82 5.17 12.24
C GLY A 52 10.44 5.87 11.02
N GLU A 53 10.82 5.10 9.99
CA GLU A 53 11.45 5.62 8.78
C GLU A 53 10.67 5.25 7.50
N GLN A 54 10.16 4.01 7.42
CA GLN A 54 9.46 3.50 6.24
C GLN A 54 8.41 2.44 6.62
N TRP A 55 7.45 2.22 5.72
CA TRP A 55 6.55 1.08 5.82
C TRP A 55 7.31 -0.19 5.44
N LYS A 56 7.20 -1.23 6.27
CA LYS A 56 7.81 -2.55 6.05
C LYS A 56 6.75 -3.63 6.15
N PHE A 57 7.01 -4.78 5.53
CA PHE A 57 6.18 -5.96 5.73
C PHE A 57 6.14 -6.32 7.22
N LYS A 58 4.95 -6.51 7.77
CA LYS A 58 4.79 -6.93 9.16
C LYS A 58 5.33 -8.34 9.40
N TYR A 59 5.24 -9.19 8.38
CA TYR A 59 5.66 -10.59 8.41
C TYR A 59 6.82 -10.81 7.43
N ASP A 60 7.80 -11.65 7.81
CA ASP A 60 8.96 -11.98 6.96
C ASP A 60 8.58 -12.74 5.67
N THR A 61 7.39 -13.33 5.66
CA THR A 61 6.78 -13.94 4.47
C THR A 61 5.51 -13.18 4.10
N PRO A 62 5.27 -12.92 2.80
CA PRO A 62 3.99 -12.36 2.37
C PRO A 62 2.87 -13.32 2.77
N CYS A 63 1.98 -12.86 3.64
CA CYS A 63 0.75 -13.58 3.97
C CYS A 63 -0.25 -13.48 2.81
N GLY A 64 -0.02 -12.54 1.87
CA GLY A 64 -0.35 -12.66 0.46
C GLY A 64 -1.79 -13.07 0.18
N SER A 65 -2.75 -12.41 0.81
CA SER A 65 -4.15 -12.59 0.44
C SER A 65 -4.36 -11.97 -0.93
N TYR A 66 -4.79 -12.78 -1.90
CA TYR A 66 -5.06 -12.28 -3.24
C TYR A 66 -6.25 -11.32 -3.23
N LEU A 67 -6.04 -10.14 -3.82
CA LEU A 67 -7.13 -9.21 -4.08
C LEU A 67 -8.01 -9.70 -5.23
N ARG A 68 -9.28 -9.31 -5.22
CA ARG A 68 -10.25 -9.65 -6.27
C ARG A 68 -11.20 -8.49 -6.51
N GLY A 69 -11.79 -8.43 -7.70
CA GLY A 69 -12.84 -7.47 -8.02
C GLY A 69 -12.34 -6.03 -7.95
N ALA A 70 -13.05 -5.17 -7.21
CA ALA A 70 -12.76 -3.74 -7.13
C ALA A 70 -11.36 -3.45 -6.53
N ASP A 71 -10.97 -4.16 -5.47
CA ASP A 71 -9.69 -3.94 -4.80
C ASP A 71 -8.51 -4.25 -5.73
N GLU A 72 -8.62 -5.34 -6.50
CA GLU A 72 -7.62 -5.69 -7.52
C GLU A 72 -7.57 -4.62 -8.63
N ALA A 73 -8.72 -4.10 -9.07
CA ALA A 73 -8.78 -3.06 -10.09
C ALA A 73 -8.13 -1.75 -9.62
N ILE A 74 -8.30 -1.37 -8.36
CA ILE A 74 -7.65 -0.19 -7.76
C ILE A 74 -6.13 -0.33 -7.84
N VAL A 75 -5.59 -1.47 -7.37
CA VAL A 75 -4.15 -1.71 -7.38
C VAL A 75 -3.62 -1.76 -8.81
N LYS A 76 -4.37 -2.34 -9.76
CA LYS A 76 -4.02 -2.40 -11.19
C LYS A 76 -3.91 -1.05 -11.85
N ASN A 77 -4.81 -0.13 -11.51
CA ASN A 77 -4.78 1.23 -12.04
C ASN A 77 -3.67 2.08 -11.39
N GLY A 78 -3.11 1.61 -10.27
CA GLY A 78 -2.03 2.28 -9.56
C GLY A 78 -2.45 3.58 -8.90
N PRO A 79 -1.52 4.28 -8.23
CA PRO A 79 -1.77 5.64 -7.77
C PRO A 79 -2.13 6.50 -8.97
N PHE A 80 -3.22 7.26 -8.86
CA PHE A 80 -3.56 8.31 -9.83
C PHE A 80 -2.36 9.26 -9.91
N HIS A 81 -1.53 9.11 -10.95
CA HIS A 81 -0.67 10.18 -11.40
C HIS A 81 -1.59 11.21 -12.01
N ASN A 82 -1.94 12.24 -11.23
CA ASN A 82 -2.62 13.39 -11.78
C ASN A 82 -1.63 14.12 -12.70
N SER A 83 -1.50 13.66 -13.94
CA SER A 83 -0.81 14.39 -15.00
C SER A 83 -1.71 15.53 -15.47
N HIS A 84 -1.96 16.50 -14.58
CA HIS A 84 -2.29 17.85 -15.02
C HIS A 84 -1.00 18.45 -15.57
N HIS A 85 -0.73 18.17 -16.85
CA HIS A 85 0.05 19.08 -17.66
C HIS A 85 -0.82 20.32 -17.88
N ILE A 86 -0.44 21.40 -17.20
CA ILE A 86 -0.90 22.77 -17.43
C ILE A 86 -0.29 23.28 -18.72
#